data_AF-A0A2E3PSP7-F1
#
_entry.id   AF-A0A2E3PSP7-F1
#
_cell.length_a   1.000
_cell.length_b   1.000
_cell.length_c   1.000
_cell.angle_alpha   90.00
_cell.angle_beta   90.00
_cell.angle_gamma   90.00
#
_symmetry.space_group_name_H-M   'P 1'
#
loop_
_entity.id
_entity.type
_entity.pdbx_description
1 polymer ?
#
loop_
_entity_poly.entity_id
_entity_poly.type
_entity_poly.pdbx_seq_one_letter_code
_entity_poly.pdbx_strand_id
1 'polypeptide(L)'
;MKPRWSAGDLCRRHCTSRQRRPVGNATAEPNTAVQRALWTYNGGFMAEGSEATQMTDMLDTTRSDGSQAATRDGTASSAAHETRQRIVETANKLFHVYGYQKTTVADIARELGMSPANVYRFFASKAELTKAVTGLVTADLLSNMIGDTPAQGQTCSERLREMVRRHFHHMRERYADNRKIHDLLEAAMEEAWDEIETHKARMRTSFAEVIRDGISKGEFAEQDAETAAMLFQHSLVMFFHPALVAQTCRCFAEGEQDHLFEPMVDFALAALRDGRYRELPAELKQTA
;
A
#
# COMPACT_ATOMS: atom_id res chain seq x y z
N MET A 1 12.24 46.89 42.32
CA MET A 1 12.36 45.52 42.88
C MET A 1 11.57 44.56 41.98
N LYS A 2 12.24 43.67 41.24
CA LYS A 2 11.62 42.58 40.44
C LYS A 2 11.84 41.25 41.18
N PRO A 3 10.86 40.33 41.28
CA PRO A 3 11.16 38.98 41.71
C PRO A 3 11.51 38.09 40.51
N ARG A 4 12.66 37.40 40.63
CA ARG A 4 13.11 36.26 39.81
C ARG A 4 12.22 35.06 40.13
N TRP A 5 11.62 34.43 39.12
CA TRP A 5 11.10 33.07 39.24
C TRP A 5 12.09 32.11 38.60
N SER A 6 12.66 31.20 39.39
CA SER A 6 13.50 30.10 38.91
C SER A 6 12.63 28.95 38.41
N ALA A 7 12.96 28.44 37.22
CA ALA A 7 12.37 27.22 36.68
C ALA A 7 12.70 26.03 37.60
N GLY A 8 11.68 25.42 38.22
CA GLY A 8 11.91 24.30 39.13
C GLY A 8 10.69 23.56 39.67
N ASP A 9 9.50 24.18 39.78
CA ASP A 9 8.44 23.61 40.65
C ASP A 9 7.00 23.64 40.06
N LEU A 10 6.82 23.24 38.80
CA LEU A 10 5.47 23.13 38.20
C LEU A 10 5.14 21.75 37.60
N CYS A 11 5.79 20.68 38.06
CA CYS A 11 5.43 19.31 37.66
C CYS A 11 5.54 18.32 38.83
N ARG A 12 4.77 18.52 39.91
CA ARG A 12 4.77 17.54 41.02
C ARG A 12 3.47 17.41 41.83
N ARG A 13 2.33 17.79 41.27
CA ARG A 13 1.03 17.57 41.92
C ARG A 13 -0.02 17.20 40.90
N HIS A 14 -0.05 15.95 40.41
CA HIS A 14 -1.25 15.27 39.85
C HIS A 14 -0.98 13.81 39.40
N CYS A 15 0.06 13.13 39.89
CA CYS A 15 0.30 11.72 39.53
C CYS A 15 0.47 10.85 40.78
N THR A 16 -0.66 10.52 41.43
CA THR A 16 -0.74 9.45 42.43
C THR A 16 -1.95 8.58 42.10
N SER A 17 -1.67 7.36 41.64
CA SER A 17 -2.58 6.21 41.38
C SER A 17 -2.78 5.78 39.91
N ARG A 18 -1.69 5.40 39.24
CA ARG A 18 -1.76 4.25 38.30
C ARG A 18 -0.47 3.46 38.46
N GLN A 19 -0.62 2.22 38.92
CA GLN A 19 0.47 1.24 39.05
C GLN A 19 1.28 1.22 37.75
N ARG A 20 2.60 1.45 37.85
CA ARG A 20 3.52 1.13 36.77
C ARG A 20 3.48 -0.39 36.57
N ARG A 21 2.85 -0.84 35.49
CA ARG A 21 3.04 -2.21 35.01
C ARG A 21 4.49 -2.37 34.56
N PRO A 22 5.15 -3.51 34.80
CA PRO A 22 6.47 -3.76 34.23
C PRO A 22 6.38 -3.73 32.71
N VAL A 23 7.42 -3.19 32.06
CA VAL A 23 7.62 -3.30 30.61
C VAL A 23 7.82 -4.79 30.31
N GLY A 24 6.76 -5.45 29.85
CA GLY A 24 6.82 -6.83 29.39
C GLY A 24 7.63 -6.94 28.11
N ASN A 25 8.31 -8.08 27.93
CA ASN A 25 9.06 -8.43 26.73
C ASN A 25 8.33 -8.05 25.43
N ALA A 26 9.10 -7.61 24.44
CA ALA A 26 8.68 -7.19 23.10
C ALA A 26 8.19 -8.35 22.22
N THR A 27 7.24 -9.14 22.72
CA THR A 27 6.52 -10.19 22.00
C THR A 27 4.99 -10.03 22.14
N ALA A 28 4.52 -8.87 22.60
CA ALA A 28 3.09 -8.59 22.68
C ALA A 28 2.55 -8.31 21.28
N GLU A 29 1.65 -9.19 20.80
CA GLU A 29 0.86 -8.93 19.60
C GLU A 29 0.25 -7.52 19.62
N PRO A 30 0.16 -6.83 18.47
CA PRO A 30 -0.33 -5.47 18.43
C PRO A 30 -1.80 -5.43 18.88
N ASN A 31 -2.07 -4.75 20.01
CA ASN A 31 -3.38 -4.81 20.69
C ASN A 31 -4.42 -3.82 20.13
N THR A 32 -4.01 -2.96 19.19
CA THR A 32 -4.89 -2.00 18.51
C THR A 32 -4.73 -2.11 16.99
N ALA A 33 -5.78 -1.75 16.25
CA ALA A 33 -5.74 -1.69 14.78
C ALA A 33 -4.61 -0.76 14.27
N VAL A 34 -4.28 0.29 15.02
CA VAL A 34 -3.17 1.22 14.73
C VAL A 34 -1.82 0.52 14.83
N GLN A 35 -1.60 -0.23 15.92
CA GLN A 35 -0.36 -0.96 16.11
C GLN A 35 -0.24 -2.08 15.08
N ARG A 36 -1.34 -2.75 14.71
CA ARG A 36 -1.33 -3.73 13.62
C ARG A 36 -0.99 -3.07 12.29
N ALA A 37 -1.60 -1.94 11.96
CA ALA A 37 -1.33 -1.18 10.74
C ALA A 37 0.13 -0.72 10.63
N LEU A 38 0.70 -0.17 11.72
CA LEU A 38 2.10 0.24 11.74
C LEU A 38 3.05 -0.96 11.69
N TRP A 39 2.63 -2.11 12.23
CA TRP A 39 3.39 -3.36 12.20
C TRP A 39 3.40 -3.99 10.81
N THR A 40 2.24 -4.12 10.15
CA THR A 40 2.12 -4.67 8.78
C THR A 40 2.79 -3.76 7.77
N TYR A 41 2.60 -2.44 7.87
CA TYR A 41 3.16 -1.50 6.90
C TYR A 41 4.69 -1.45 6.91
N ASN A 42 5.28 -1.46 8.11
CA ASN A 42 6.74 -1.51 8.29
C ASN A 42 7.30 -2.94 8.25
N GLY A 43 6.49 -3.92 7.82
CA GLY A 43 6.94 -5.26 7.48
C GLY A 43 7.41 -6.10 8.68
N GLY A 44 6.71 -6.07 9.82
CA GLY A 44 6.95 -7.02 10.92
C GLY A 44 8.42 -7.18 11.31
N PHE A 45 9.22 -6.11 11.17
CA PHE A 45 10.69 -6.14 11.03
C PHE A 45 11.47 -6.55 12.29
N MET A 46 10.79 -7.18 13.26
CA MET A 46 11.34 -7.65 14.53
C MET A 46 10.88 -9.07 14.90
N ALA A 47 10.02 -9.74 14.11
CA ALA A 47 9.59 -11.10 14.40
C ALA A 47 10.37 -12.13 13.57
N GLU A 48 11.51 -12.54 14.17
CA GLU A 48 12.15 -13.86 14.11
C GLU A 48 12.42 -14.51 12.74
N GLY A 49 13.70 -14.83 12.54
CA GLY A 49 14.20 -15.60 11.41
C GLY A 49 13.49 -16.94 11.26
N SER A 50 12.97 -17.17 10.06
CA SER A 50 12.58 -18.48 9.57
C SER A 50 13.34 -18.73 8.28
N GLU A 51 13.98 -19.89 8.24
CA GLU A 51 14.99 -20.34 7.30
C GLU A 51 14.50 -20.26 5.84
N ALA A 52 15.15 -19.41 5.05
CA ALA A 52 15.12 -19.49 3.60
C ALA A 52 15.84 -20.77 3.17
N THR A 53 15.07 -21.84 2.93
CA THR A 53 15.61 -23.06 2.30
C THR A 53 15.94 -22.76 0.85
N GLN A 54 17.22 -22.93 0.53
CA GLN A 54 17.86 -22.83 -0.77
C GLN A 54 17.18 -23.70 -1.83
N MET A 55 17.03 -23.16 -3.03
CA MET A 55 16.98 -23.95 -4.26
C MET A 55 17.54 -23.12 -5.42
N THR A 56 18.86 -23.11 -5.57
CA THR A 56 19.54 -22.68 -6.80
C THR A 56 20.12 -23.89 -7.52
N ASP A 57 20.00 -23.83 -8.85
CA ASP A 57 20.71 -24.56 -9.89
C ASP A 57 20.44 -26.05 -10.11
N MET A 58 19.71 -26.32 -11.20
CA MET A 58 20.10 -27.37 -12.15
C MET A 58 19.62 -26.99 -13.56
N LEU A 59 20.50 -26.34 -14.33
CA LEU A 59 20.37 -26.19 -15.77
C LEU A 59 21.54 -26.88 -16.48
N ASP A 60 21.24 -27.25 -17.73
CA ASP A 60 22.05 -27.90 -18.77
C ASP A 60 22.17 -29.43 -18.62
N THR A 61 21.71 -30.26 -19.57
CA THR A 61 21.93 -30.16 -21.01
C THR A 61 20.91 -31.03 -21.76
N THR A 62 20.32 -30.56 -22.86
CA THR A 62 20.19 -31.35 -24.10
C THR A 62 19.71 -30.49 -25.26
N ARG A 63 20.39 -30.68 -26.38
CA ARG A 63 20.36 -29.92 -27.63
C ARG A 63 19.44 -30.64 -28.63
N SER A 64 18.67 -29.82 -29.36
CA SER A 64 18.04 -30.02 -30.68
C SER A 64 17.34 -31.33 -31.01
N ASP A 65 16.06 -31.23 -31.38
CA ASP A 65 15.68 -31.55 -32.76
C ASP A 65 14.45 -30.74 -33.21
N GLY A 66 14.51 -30.30 -34.46
CA GLY A 66 13.49 -29.44 -35.06
C GLY A 66 12.26 -30.20 -35.53
N SER A 67 11.10 -29.56 -35.41
CA SER A 67 10.00 -29.75 -36.37
C SER A 67 9.06 -28.56 -36.30
N GLN A 68 8.84 -27.96 -37.47
CA GLN A 68 7.88 -26.90 -37.73
C GLN A 68 6.46 -27.36 -37.37
N ALA A 69 5.74 -26.56 -36.59
CA ALA A 69 4.28 -26.55 -36.57
C ALA A 69 3.81 -25.10 -36.40
N ALA A 70 3.18 -24.60 -37.46
CA ALA A 70 2.79 -23.22 -37.65
C ALA A 70 1.59 -22.80 -36.77
N THR A 71 1.75 -21.66 -36.10
CA THR A 71 0.76 -20.59 -35.88
C THR A 71 -0.72 -21.00 -35.74
N ARG A 72 -1.12 -21.46 -34.55
CA ARG A 72 -2.52 -21.44 -34.08
C ARG A 72 -2.72 -20.91 -32.65
N ASP A 73 -1.66 -20.43 -32.01
CA ASP A 73 -1.63 -20.26 -30.54
C ASP A 73 -1.92 -18.83 -30.03
N GLY A 74 -1.98 -17.84 -30.92
CA GLY A 74 -2.17 -16.44 -30.53
C GLY A 74 -3.61 -16.05 -30.15
N THR A 75 -4.62 -16.70 -30.74
CA THR A 75 -6.04 -16.37 -30.53
C THR A 75 -6.66 -17.10 -29.33
N ALA A 76 -6.18 -18.31 -29.01
CA ALA A 76 -6.65 -19.07 -27.86
C ALA A 76 -6.14 -18.45 -26.53
N SER A 77 -4.91 -17.93 -26.53
CA SER A 77 -4.31 -17.23 -25.39
C SER A 77 -5.03 -15.91 -25.09
N SER A 78 -5.40 -15.12 -26.12
CA SER A 78 -6.15 -13.86 -25.91
C SER A 78 -7.56 -14.12 -25.38
N ALA A 79 -8.29 -15.09 -25.95
CA ALA A 79 -9.64 -15.44 -25.49
C ALA A 79 -9.66 -15.97 -24.05
N ALA A 80 -8.63 -16.73 -23.65
CA ALA A 80 -8.46 -17.19 -22.28
C ALA A 80 -8.18 -16.01 -21.33
N HIS A 81 -7.32 -15.07 -21.74
CA HIS A 81 -7.03 -13.86 -20.97
C HIS A 81 -8.27 -12.97 -20.80
N GLU A 82 -9.02 -12.72 -21.87
CA GLU A 82 -10.29 -11.97 -21.85
C GLU A 82 -11.31 -12.63 -20.92
N THR A 83 -11.42 -13.96 -20.96
CA THR A 83 -12.32 -14.69 -20.07
C THR A 83 -11.89 -14.56 -18.61
N ARG A 84 -10.59 -14.68 -18.33
CA ARG A 84 -10.04 -14.47 -16.99
C ARG A 84 -10.34 -13.06 -16.49
N GLN A 85 -10.16 -12.04 -17.32
CA GLN A 85 -10.46 -10.65 -16.99
C GLN A 85 -11.95 -10.45 -16.68
N ARG A 86 -12.85 -10.99 -17.52
CA ARG A 86 -14.30 -10.95 -17.28
C ARG A 86 -14.69 -11.58 -15.94
N ILE A 87 -14.03 -12.67 -15.54
CA ILE A 87 -14.26 -13.29 -14.23
C ILE A 87 -13.86 -12.34 -13.11
N VAL A 88 -12.67 -11.72 -13.19
CA VAL A 88 -12.21 -10.76 -12.17
C VAL A 88 -13.12 -9.54 -12.09
N GLU A 89 -13.53 -8.97 -13.23
CA GLU A 89 -14.42 -7.80 -13.28
C GLU A 89 -15.79 -8.11 -12.68
N THR A 90 -16.38 -9.27 -12.99
CA THR A 90 -17.66 -9.68 -12.39
C THR A 90 -17.52 -9.97 -10.91
N ALA A 91 -16.43 -10.63 -10.48
CA ALA A 91 -16.14 -10.83 -9.07
C ALA A 91 -16.01 -9.49 -8.33
N ASN A 92 -15.28 -8.54 -8.91
CA ASN A 92 -15.13 -7.19 -8.37
C ASN A 92 -16.49 -6.49 -8.20
N LYS A 93 -17.38 -6.54 -9.21
CA LYS A 93 -18.75 -6.00 -9.12
C LYS A 93 -19.53 -6.64 -7.97
N LEU A 94 -19.51 -7.97 -7.86
CA LEU A 94 -20.20 -8.67 -6.78
C LEU A 94 -19.60 -8.36 -5.41
N PHE A 95 -18.28 -8.15 -5.30
CA PHE A 95 -17.64 -7.73 -4.06
C PHE A 95 -18.05 -6.31 -3.66
N HIS A 96 -18.22 -5.39 -4.62
CA HIS A 96 -18.76 -4.05 -4.36
C HIS A 96 -20.21 -4.11 -3.82
N VAL A 97 -21.03 -5.03 -4.32
CA VAL A 97 -22.45 -5.14 -3.93
C VAL A 97 -22.63 -5.91 -2.62
N TYR A 98 -22.01 -7.09 -2.50
CA TYR A 98 -22.28 -8.06 -1.44
C TYR A 98 -21.13 -8.24 -0.44
N GLY A 99 -19.90 -7.88 -0.83
CA GLY A 99 -18.68 -8.09 -0.06
C GLY A 99 -18.02 -9.45 -0.33
N TYR A 100 -16.69 -9.48 -0.32
CA TYR A 100 -15.89 -10.63 -0.77
C TYR A 100 -16.12 -11.91 0.06
N GLN A 101 -16.40 -11.77 1.36
CA GLN A 101 -16.70 -12.93 2.22
C GLN A 101 -18.02 -13.60 1.83
N LYS A 102 -19.04 -12.81 1.45
CA LYS A 102 -20.40 -13.29 1.16
C LYS A 102 -20.60 -13.76 -0.29
N THR A 103 -19.72 -13.36 -1.20
CA THR A 103 -19.78 -13.80 -2.60
C THR A 103 -19.10 -15.16 -2.79
N THR A 104 -19.77 -16.12 -3.43
CA THR A 104 -19.19 -17.42 -3.75
C THR A 104 -18.73 -17.51 -5.22
N VAL A 105 -17.86 -18.47 -5.54
CA VAL A 105 -17.49 -18.76 -6.94
C VAL A 105 -18.72 -19.18 -7.76
N ALA A 106 -19.70 -19.83 -7.13
CA ALA A 106 -20.95 -20.19 -7.78
C ALA A 106 -21.81 -18.97 -8.15
N ASP A 107 -21.82 -17.92 -7.32
CA ASP A 107 -22.50 -16.65 -7.64
C ASP A 107 -21.87 -15.96 -8.85
N ILE A 108 -20.53 -15.92 -8.89
CA ILE A 108 -19.77 -15.32 -10.00
C ILE A 108 -20.01 -16.10 -11.30
N ALA A 109 -19.98 -17.44 -11.23
CA ALA A 109 -20.25 -18.30 -12.37
C ALA A 109 -21.68 -18.09 -12.90
N ARG A 110 -22.66 -18.01 -12.00
CA ARG A 110 -24.07 -17.76 -12.33
C ARG A 110 -24.26 -16.41 -13.03
N GLU A 111 -23.63 -15.34 -12.53
CA GLU A 111 -23.68 -14.01 -13.13
C GLU A 111 -23.08 -13.98 -14.56
N LEU A 112 -22.07 -14.82 -14.81
CA LEU A 112 -21.41 -14.96 -16.11
C LEU A 112 -22.11 -15.95 -17.06
N GLY A 113 -23.14 -16.67 -16.61
CA GLY A 113 -23.75 -17.76 -17.37
C GLY A 113 -22.81 -18.95 -17.60
N MET A 114 -21.89 -19.20 -16.67
CA MET A 114 -20.89 -20.27 -16.72
C MET A 114 -21.12 -21.31 -15.61
N SER A 115 -20.51 -22.49 -15.75
CA SER A 115 -20.44 -23.45 -14.65
C SER A 115 -19.34 -23.05 -13.65
N PRO A 116 -19.49 -23.35 -12.34
CA PRO A 116 -18.42 -23.12 -11.36
C PRO A 116 -17.11 -23.83 -11.73
N ALA A 117 -17.21 -25.03 -12.33
CA ALA A 117 -16.04 -25.77 -12.82
C ALA A 117 -15.27 -25.01 -13.91
N ASN A 118 -15.96 -24.26 -14.78
CA ASN A 118 -15.28 -23.44 -15.77
C ASN A 118 -14.52 -22.26 -15.15
N VAL A 119 -15.03 -21.67 -14.05
CA VAL A 119 -14.30 -20.63 -13.30
C VAL A 119 -13.04 -21.20 -12.66
N TYR A 120 -13.13 -22.39 -12.06
CA TYR A 120 -11.97 -23.06 -11.46
C TYR A 120 -10.88 -23.47 -12.48
N ARG A 121 -11.18 -23.46 -13.78
CA ARG A 121 -10.17 -23.62 -14.84
C ARG A 121 -9.20 -22.43 -14.92
N PHE A 122 -9.63 -21.25 -14.49
CA PHE A 122 -8.86 -20.00 -14.54
C PHE A 122 -8.27 -19.59 -13.19
N PHE A 123 -8.85 -20.08 -12.09
CA PHE A 123 -8.44 -19.79 -10.73
C PHE A 123 -8.50 -21.06 -9.91
N ALA A 124 -7.39 -21.51 -9.35
CA ALA A 124 -7.31 -22.74 -8.56
C ALA A 124 -8.14 -22.66 -7.26
N SER A 125 -8.42 -21.44 -6.78
CA SER A 125 -9.20 -21.23 -5.55
C SER A 125 -9.94 -19.89 -5.54
N LYS A 126 -10.91 -19.76 -4.61
CA LYS A 126 -11.53 -18.45 -4.29
C LYS A 126 -10.48 -17.44 -3.81
N ALA A 127 -9.46 -17.88 -3.08
CA ALA A 127 -8.39 -17.01 -2.58
C ALA A 127 -7.58 -16.41 -3.73
N GLU A 128 -7.20 -17.21 -4.73
CA GLU A 128 -6.50 -16.73 -5.93
C GLU A 128 -7.35 -15.72 -6.73
N LEU A 129 -8.64 -15.97 -6.89
CA LEU A 129 -9.56 -15.02 -7.52
C LEU A 129 -9.67 -13.72 -6.70
N THR A 130 -9.72 -13.82 -5.37
CA THR A 130 -9.80 -12.65 -4.49
C THR A 130 -8.53 -11.81 -4.58
N LYS A 131 -7.35 -12.45 -4.58
CA LYS A 131 -6.06 -11.81 -4.86
C LYS A 131 -6.05 -11.08 -6.21
N ALA A 132 -6.54 -11.72 -7.27
CA ALA A 132 -6.65 -11.09 -8.58
C ALA A 132 -7.58 -9.85 -8.58
N VAL A 133 -8.68 -9.88 -7.82
CA VAL A 133 -9.55 -8.71 -7.62
C VAL A 133 -8.82 -7.62 -6.82
N THR A 134 -8.07 -7.97 -5.78
CA THR A 134 -7.21 -7.00 -5.05
C THR A 134 -6.20 -6.33 -5.97
N GLY A 135 -5.58 -7.08 -6.88
CA GLY A 135 -4.71 -6.55 -7.93
C GLY A 135 -5.42 -5.53 -8.84
N LEU A 136 -6.66 -5.81 -9.25
CA LEU A 136 -7.48 -4.88 -10.03
C LEU A 136 -7.77 -3.59 -9.26
N VAL A 137 -8.21 -3.70 -7.99
CA VAL A 137 -8.55 -2.55 -7.14
C VAL A 137 -7.33 -1.67 -6.84
N THR A 138 -6.18 -2.29 -6.58
CA THR A 138 -4.93 -1.58 -6.31
C THR A 138 -4.31 -0.95 -7.57
N ALA A 139 -4.52 -1.55 -8.75
CA ALA A 139 -4.14 -0.93 -10.02
C ALA A 139 -4.95 0.35 -10.28
N ASP A 140 -6.26 0.33 -10.00
CA ASP A 140 -7.11 1.52 -10.06
C ASP A 140 -6.68 2.60 -9.05
N LEU A 141 -6.34 2.23 -7.81
CA LEU A 141 -5.77 3.15 -6.82
C LEU A 141 -4.53 3.87 -7.34
N LEU A 142 -3.62 3.09 -7.93
CA LEU A 142 -2.36 3.63 -8.45
C LEU A 142 -2.63 4.57 -9.64
N SER A 143 -3.52 4.18 -10.55
CA SER A 143 -3.88 5.01 -11.70
C SER A 143 -4.46 6.36 -11.26
N ASN A 144 -5.38 6.36 -10.30
CA ASN A 144 -5.97 7.58 -9.76
C ASN A 144 -4.94 8.44 -9.01
N MET A 145 -4.02 7.82 -8.27
CA MET A 145 -2.92 8.51 -7.58
C MET A 145 -2.00 9.23 -8.57
N ILE A 146 -1.56 8.54 -9.64
CA ILE A 146 -0.67 9.12 -10.65
C ILE A 146 -1.41 10.23 -11.41
N GLY A 147 -2.69 10.02 -11.70
CA GLY A 147 -3.51 10.96 -12.42
C GLY A 147 -3.11 11.11 -13.89
N ASP A 148 -3.64 12.16 -14.51
CA ASP A 148 -3.30 12.55 -15.87
C ASP A 148 -1.91 13.21 -15.94
N THR A 149 -1.50 13.56 -17.15
CA THR A 149 -0.23 14.27 -17.38
C THR A 149 -0.17 15.55 -16.54
N PRO A 150 0.97 15.85 -15.88
CA PRO A 150 1.13 17.07 -15.09
C PRO A 150 0.74 18.32 -15.87
N ALA A 151 0.07 19.25 -15.19
CA ALA A 151 -0.27 20.53 -15.79
C ALA A 151 1.01 21.30 -16.19
N GLN A 152 0.92 22.11 -17.25
CA GLN A 152 2.06 22.91 -17.68
C GLN A 152 2.51 23.86 -16.56
N GLY A 153 3.80 23.82 -16.23
CA GLY A 153 4.38 24.65 -15.16
C GLY A 153 4.21 24.09 -13.75
N GLN A 154 3.56 22.93 -13.58
CA GLN A 154 3.45 22.27 -12.27
C GLN A 154 4.83 21.83 -11.76
N THR A 155 5.14 22.21 -10.52
CA THR A 155 6.36 21.80 -9.81
C THR A 155 6.31 20.33 -9.37
N CYS A 156 7.46 19.73 -9.11
CA CYS A 156 7.52 18.36 -8.59
C CYS A 156 6.91 18.27 -7.18
N SER A 157 7.05 19.30 -6.35
CA SER A 157 6.40 19.43 -5.03
C SER A 157 4.88 19.43 -5.14
N GLU A 158 4.33 20.18 -6.09
CA GLU A 158 2.88 20.20 -6.34
C GLU A 158 2.38 18.86 -6.85
N ARG A 159 3.15 18.22 -7.75
CA ARG A 159 2.82 16.88 -8.26
C ARG A 159 2.79 15.83 -7.15
N LEU A 160 3.83 15.76 -6.30
CA LEU A 160 3.87 14.86 -5.16
C LEU A 160 2.68 15.11 -4.22
N ARG A 161 2.42 16.38 -3.85
CA ARG A 161 1.28 16.73 -3.01
C ARG A 161 -0.04 16.26 -3.59
N GLU A 162 -0.24 16.48 -4.88
CA GLU A 162 -1.47 16.08 -5.56
C GLU A 162 -1.63 14.56 -5.62
N MET A 163 -0.53 13.80 -5.83
CA MET A 163 -0.57 12.34 -5.76
C MET A 163 -1.02 11.85 -4.37
N VAL A 164 -0.45 12.39 -3.28
CA VAL A 164 -0.87 12.03 -1.91
C VAL A 164 -2.34 12.42 -1.67
N ARG A 165 -2.77 13.60 -2.15
CA ARG A 165 -4.15 14.08 -2.00
C ARG A 165 -5.14 13.16 -2.69
N ARG A 166 -4.89 12.82 -3.95
CA ARG A 166 -5.75 11.92 -4.74
C ARG A 166 -5.86 10.56 -4.09
N HIS A 167 -4.74 9.98 -3.65
CA HIS A 167 -4.76 8.70 -2.97
C HIS A 167 -5.57 8.75 -1.68
N PHE A 168 -5.33 9.76 -0.84
CA PHE A 168 -6.04 9.92 0.44
C PHE A 168 -7.54 10.11 0.25
N HIS A 169 -7.93 10.99 -0.69
CA HIS A 169 -9.33 11.24 -1.04
C HIS A 169 -10.02 9.96 -1.50
N HIS A 170 -9.41 9.23 -2.42
CA HIS A 170 -9.97 7.99 -2.96
C HIS A 170 -10.14 6.91 -1.89
N MET A 171 -9.20 6.82 -0.95
CA MET A 171 -9.30 5.93 0.20
C MET A 171 -10.41 6.34 1.17
N ARG A 172 -10.62 7.64 1.38
CA ARG A 172 -11.72 8.19 2.21
C ARG A 172 -13.08 7.96 1.57
N GLU A 173 -13.24 8.27 0.29
CA GLU A 173 -14.47 8.01 -0.47
C GLU A 173 -14.83 6.53 -0.42
N ARG A 174 -13.86 5.63 -0.60
CA ARG A 174 -14.11 4.19 -0.44
C ARG A 174 -14.56 3.82 0.96
N TYR A 175 -13.97 4.39 2.00
CA TYR A 175 -14.41 4.13 3.37
C TYR A 175 -15.85 4.62 3.61
N ALA A 176 -16.23 5.77 3.06
CA ALA A 176 -17.56 6.36 3.20
C ALA A 176 -18.63 5.63 2.35
N ASP A 177 -18.36 5.43 1.06
CA ASP A 177 -19.35 4.99 0.07
C ASP A 177 -19.33 3.48 -0.17
N ASN A 178 -18.17 2.83 0.00
CA ASN A 178 -17.99 1.41 -0.30
C ASN A 178 -17.12 0.66 0.70
N ARG A 179 -17.66 0.53 1.92
CA ARG A 179 -17.02 -0.19 3.02
C ARG A 179 -16.57 -1.61 2.67
N LYS A 180 -17.25 -2.31 1.74
CA LYS A 180 -16.94 -3.70 1.38
C LYS A 180 -15.59 -3.86 0.68
N ILE A 181 -15.22 -2.89 -0.16
CA ILE A 181 -13.91 -2.88 -0.82
C ILE A 181 -12.84 -2.39 0.13
N HIS A 182 -13.17 -1.44 1.01
CA HIS A 182 -12.27 -1.06 2.11
C HIS A 182 -11.93 -2.28 2.99
N ASP A 183 -12.94 -3.08 3.39
CA ASP A 183 -12.75 -4.31 4.17
C ASP A 183 -11.88 -5.35 3.44
N LEU A 184 -11.97 -5.44 2.10
CA LEU A 184 -11.10 -6.30 1.28
C LEU A 184 -9.63 -5.85 1.37
N LEU A 185 -9.38 -4.55 1.25
CA LEU A 185 -8.02 -4.00 1.30
C LEU A 185 -7.42 -4.08 2.71
N GLU A 186 -8.23 -3.89 3.75
CA GLU A 186 -7.80 -4.08 5.14
C GLU A 186 -7.40 -5.54 5.39
N ALA A 187 -8.19 -6.51 4.94
CA ALA A 187 -7.85 -7.92 5.03
C ALA A 187 -6.58 -8.28 4.23
N ALA A 188 -6.45 -7.77 3.00
CA ALA A 188 -5.26 -8.02 2.17
C ALA A 188 -3.97 -7.45 2.79
N MET A 189 -4.07 -6.34 3.52
CA MET A 189 -2.96 -5.78 4.31
C MET A 189 -2.60 -6.63 5.52
N GLU A 190 -3.61 -7.12 6.25
CA GLU A 190 -3.42 -7.94 7.45
C GLU A 190 -2.81 -9.31 7.12
N GLU A 191 -3.24 -9.90 6.00
CA GLU A 191 -2.76 -11.19 5.51
C GLU A 191 -1.47 -11.06 4.65
N ALA A 192 -0.91 -9.84 4.51
CA ALA A 192 0.33 -9.56 3.78
C ALA A 192 0.36 -10.17 2.35
N TRP A 193 -0.72 -9.97 1.59
CA TRP A 193 -0.80 -10.50 0.23
C TRP A 193 0.24 -9.87 -0.70
N ASP A 194 0.85 -10.66 -1.59
CA ASP A 194 1.87 -10.19 -2.54
C ASP A 194 1.39 -9.03 -3.43
N GLU A 195 0.09 -8.99 -3.73
CA GLU A 195 -0.53 -7.92 -4.51
C GLU A 195 -0.44 -6.54 -3.81
N ILE A 196 -0.49 -6.54 -2.48
CA ILE A 196 -0.33 -5.34 -1.67
C ILE A 196 1.11 -4.85 -1.68
N GLU A 197 2.08 -5.74 -1.50
CA GLU A 197 3.50 -5.36 -1.54
C GLU A 197 3.89 -4.88 -2.95
N THR A 198 3.37 -5.54 -3.99
CA THR A 198 3.50 -5.07 -5.38
C THR A 198 2.91 -3.68 -5.56
N HIS A 199 1.75 -3.39 -4.99
CA HIS A 199 1.15 -2.06 -5.04
C HIS A 199 2.00 -1.00 -4.33
N LYS A 200 2.47 -1.29 -3.10
CA LYS A 200 3.36 -0.40 -2.34
C LYS A 200 4.65 -0.08 -3.10
N ALA A 201 5.26 -1.09 -3.73
CA ALA A 201 6.46 -0.92 -4.56
C ALA A 201 6.17 -0.04 -5.78
N ARG A 202 5.07 -0.26 -6.51
CA ARG A 202 4.69 0.57 -7.67
C ARG A 202 4.41 2.03 -7.29
N MET A 203 3.80 2.27 -6.13
CA MET A 203 3.63 3.63 -5.60
C MET A 203 4.99 4.28 -5.34
N ARG A 204 5.92 3.55 -4.70
CA ARG A 204 7.28 4.01 -4.42
C ARG A 204 8.03 4.38 -5.71
N THR A 205 7.95 3.53 -6.74
CA THR A 205 8.53 3.82 -8.06
C THR A 205 7.96 5.13 -8.63
N SER A 206 6.64 5.34 -8.53
CA SER A 206 5.99 6.54 -9.03
C SER A 206 6.45 7.80 -8.28
N PHE A 207 6.66 7.72 -6.96
CA PHE A 207 7.24 8.82 -6.18
C PHE A 207 8.71 9.07 -6.55
N ALA A 208 9.51 8.01 -6.69
CA ALA A 208 10.91 8.10 -7.07
C ALA A 208 11.10 8.78 -8.43
N GLU A 209 10.22 8.52 -9.40
CA GLU A 209 10.22 9.22 -10.69
C GLU A 209 10.06 10.73 -10.52
N VAL A 210 9.09 11.18 -9.73
CA VAL A 210 8.87 12.63 -9.50
C VAL A 210 10.02 13.25 -8.71
N ILE A 211 10.60 12.51 -7.77
CA ILE A 211 11.76 12.96 -6.99
C ILE A 211 12.98 13.09 -7.90
N ARG A 212 13.27 12.12 -8.77
CA ARG A 212 14.35 12.20 -9.78
C ARG A 212 14.17 13.41 -10.69
N ASP A 213 12.95 13.67 -11.15
CA ASP A 213 12.64 14.86 -11.95
C ASP A 213 12.93 16.15 -11.15
N GLY A 214 12.51 16.19 -9.88
CA GLY A 214 12.74 17.35 -9.01
C GLY A 214 14.22 17.62 -8.72
N ILE A 215 15.03 16.56 -8.54
CA ILE A 215 16.48 16.67 -8.42
C ILE A 215 17.09 17.24 -9.70
N SER A 216 16.69 16.71 -10.87
CA SER A 216 17.21 17.18 -12.16
C SER A 216 16.90 18.66 -12.46
N LYS A 217 15.78 19.16 -11.92
CA LYS A 217 15.33 20.55 -12.03
C LYS A 217 15.89 21.46 -10.94
N GLY A 218 16.64 20.93 -9.97
CA GLY A 218 17.17 21.67 -8.82
C GLY A 218 16.10 22.06 -7.79
N GLU A 219 14.92 21.43 -7.83
CA GLU A 219 13.84 21.66 -6.86
C GLU A 219 14.08 20.89 -5.55
N PHE A 220 14.73 19.72 -5.64
CA PHE A 220 15.12 18.89 -4.51
C PHE A 220 16.65 18.75 -4.44
N ALA A 221 17.18 18.55 -3.24
CA ALA A 221 18.62 18.32 -3.04
C ALA A 221 19.07 16.98 -3.68
N GLU A 222 20.34 16.90 -4.07
CA GLU A 222 20.95 15.66 -4.57
C GLU A 222 20.92 14.58 -3.49
N GLN A 223 20.20 13.48 -3.75
CA GLN A 223 19.97 12.37 -2.82
C GLN A 223 19.56 11.11 -3.59
N ASP A 224 19.58 9.96 -2.91
CA ASP A 224 19.06 8.71 -3.48
C ASP A 224 17.52 8.75 -3.57
N ALA A 225 16.99 8.81 -4.79
CA ALA A 225 15.57 9.08 -5.01
C ALA A 225 14.67 7.94 -4.54
N GLU A 226 15.16 6.71 -4.58
CA GLU A 226 14.48 5.49 -4.19
C GLU A 226 14.35 5.42 -2.66
N THR A 227 15.43 5.71 -1.94
CA THR A 227 15.39 5.89 -0.47
C THR A 227 14.50 7.06 -0.08
N ALA A 228 14.64 8.21 -0.75
CA ALA A 228 13.82 9.39 -0.47
C ALA A 228 12.32 9.12 -0.70
N ALA A 229 11.96 8.39 -1.77
CA ALA A 229 10.59 7.96 -2.05
C ALA A 229 10.04 7.04 -0.97
N MET A 230 10.84 6.07 -0.51
CA MET A 230 10.47 5.21 0.61
C MET A 230 10.21 6.03 1.86
N LEU A 231 11.16 6.89 2.27
CA LEU A 231 11.01 7.72 3.47
C LEU A 231 9.80 8.65 3.37
N PHE A 232 9.57 9.25 2.20
CA PHE A 232 8.40 10.08 1.92
C PHE A 232 7.11 9.28 2.12
N GLN A 233 7.00 8.12 1.48
CA GLN A 233 5.86 7.21 1.61
C GLN A 233 5.61 6.79 3.07
N HIS A 234 6.65 6.37 3.80
CA HIS A 234 6.55 5.94 5.20
C HIS A 234 6.17 7.09 6.15
N SER A 235 6.71 8.30 5.93
CA SER A 235 6.38 9.47 6.76
C SER A 235 4.90 9.89 6.66
N LEU A 236 4.23 9.48 5.58
CA LEU A 236 2.86 9.81 5.25
C LEU A 236 1.92 8.59 5.28
N VAL A 237 2.34 7.49 5.93
CA VAL A 237 1.60 6.21 5.99
C VAL A 237 0.13 6.35 6.40
N MET A 238 -0.21 7.32 7.24
CA MET A 238 -1.59 7.56 7.69
C MET A 238 -2.55 7.99 6.56
N PHE A 239 -2.02 8.47 5.44
CA PHE A 239 -2.78 8.83 4.25
C PHE A 239 -2.88 7.69 3.23
N PHE A 240 -2.15 6.59 3.43
CA PHE A 240 -2.08 5.45 2.52
C PHE A 240 -2.68 4.16 3.11
N HIS A 241 -2.46 3.90 4.40
CA HIS A 241 -2.87 2.62 5.00
C HIS A 241 -4.38 2.57 5.27
N PRO A 242 -5.13 1.56 4.76
CA PRO A 242 -6.59 1.49 4.88
C PRO A 242 -7.11 1.65 6.32
N ALA A 243 -6.50 0.95 7.28
CA ALA A 243 -6.90 1.04 8.69
C ALA A 243 -6.61 2.40 9.34
N LEU A 244 -5.52 3.08 8.96
CA LEU A 244 -5.18 4.41 9.48
C LEU A 244 -6.10 5.48 8.87
N VAL A 245 -6.37 5.41 7.57
CA VAL A 245 -7.35 6.28 6.91
C VAL A 245 -8.72 6.11 7.56
N ALA A 246 -9.17 4.87 7.77
CA ALA A 246 -10.43 4.60 8.46
C ALA A 246 -10.44 5.15 9.89
N GLN A 247 -9.31 5.08 10.61
CA GLN A 247 -9.20 5.69 11.93
C GLN A 247 -9.32 7.22 11.86
N THR A 248 -8.66 7.87 10.92
CA THR A 248 -8.78 9.32 10.71
C THR A 248 -10.24 9.70 10.44
N CYS A 249 -10.95 8.97 9.56
CA CYS A 249 -12.37 9.17 9.31
C CYS A 249 -13.27 8.96 10.55
N ARG A 250 -12.88 8.07 11.47
CA ARG A 250 -13.62 7.81 12.71
C ARG A 250 -13.33 8.83 13.82
N CYS A 251 -12.10 9.33 13.89
CA CYS A 251 -11.65 10.19 14.97
C CYS A 251 -11.89 11.68 14.72
N PHE A 252 -12.05 12.09 13.46
CA PHE A 252 -12.21 13.50 13.06
C PHE A 252 -13.52 13.69 12.30
N ALA A 253 -14.19 14.82 12.55
CA ALA A 253 -15.39 15.19 11.81
C ALA A 253 -15.06 15.45 10.33
N GLU A 254 -16.08 15.38 9.48
CA GLU A 254 -15.95 15.72 8.05
C GLU A 254 -15.44 17.15 7.89
N GLY A 255 -14.37 17.33 7.10
CA GLY A 255 -13.65 18.61 6.95
C GLY A 255 -12.48 18.80 7.91
N GLU A 256 -12.48 18.18 9.10
CA GLU A 256 -11.34 18.25 10.05
C GLU A 256 -10.25 17.21 9.73
N GLN A 257 -10.59 16.21 8.94
CA GLN A 257 -9.72 15.09 8.53
C GLN A 257 -8.51 15.55 7.70
N ASP A 258 -8.59 16.75 7.11
CA ASP A 258 -7.53 17.33 6.26
C ASP A 258 -6.64 18.33 7.01
N HIS A 259 -6.93 18.64 8.29
CA HIS A 259 -6.17 19.65 9.05
C HIS A 259 -4.68 19.32 9.18
N LEU A 260 -4.34 18.02 9.23
CA LEU A 260 -2.95 17.56 9.26
C LEU A 260 -2.39 17.24 7.88
N PHE A 261 -3.21 17.20 6.83
CA PHE A 261 -2.77 16.83 5.48
C PHE A 261 -1.70 17.81 4.97
N GLU A 262 -2.03 19.09 4.84
CA GLU A 262 -1.10 20.08 4.29
C GLU A 262 0.18 20.21 5.13
N PRO A 263 0.12 20.37 6.47
CA PRO A 263 1.34 20.49 7.28
C PRO A 263 2.25 19.25 7.21
N MET A 264 1.68 18.03 7.14
CA MET A 264 2.47 16.81 7.04
C MET A 264 3.12 16.65 5.66
N VAL A 265 2.38 16.98 4.59
CA VAL A 265 2.94 16.98 3.24
C VAL A 265 4.02 18.05 3.10
N ASP A 266 3.81 19.26 3.64
CA ASP A 266 4.82 20.31 3.69
C ASP A 266 6.08 19.86 4.42
N PHE A 267 5.92 19.20 5.57
CA PHE A 267 7.04 18.65 6.33
C PHE A 267 7.83 17.61 5.53
N ALA A 268 7.15 16.67 4.88
CA ALA A 268 7.79 15.66 4.05
C ALA A 268 8.50 16.27 2.82
N LEU A 269 7.88 17.25 2.16
CA LEU A 269 8.48 17.96 1.03
C LEU A 269 9.68 18.81 1.46
N ALA A 270 9.64 19.43 2.65
CA ALA A 270 10.79 20.16 3.20
C ALA A 270 11.98 19.22 3.41
N ALA A 271 11.76 17.99 3.88
CA ALA A 271 12.81 16.99 4.01
C ALA A 271 13.45 16.62 2.66
N LEU A 272 12.64 16.51 1.59
CA LEU A 272 13.16 16.27 0.23
C LEU A 272 13.99 17.46 -0.30
N ARG A 273 13.56 18.69 -0.02
CA ARG A 273 14.31 19.90 -0.42
C ARG A 273 15.65 20.02 0.29
N ASP A 274 15.70 19.60 1.55
CA ASP A 274 16.90 19.65 2.38
C ASP A 274 17.85 18.46 2.11
N GLY A 275 17.31 17.29 1.76
CA GLY A 275 18.07 16.07 1.43
C GLY A 275 18.80 15.44 2.62
N ARG A 276 18.53 15.90 3.84
CA ARG A 276 19.22 15.42 5.05
C ARG A 276 18.37 14.39 5.79
N TYR A 277 18.76 13.13 5.69
CA TYR A 277 18.34 12.04 6.57
C TYR A 277 19.53 11.18 6.94
N ARG A 278 19.44 10.45 8.06
CA ARG A 278 20.48 9.49 8.45
C ARG A 278 20.49 8.36 7.42
N GLU A 279 21.67 7.96 6.99
CA GLU A 279 21.81 6.87 6.03
C GLU A 279 21.11 5.60 6.53
N LEU A 280 20.31 4.97 5.66
CA LEU A 280 19.63 3.73 5.98
C LEU A 280 20.64 2.57 6.12
N PRO A 281 20.43 1.67 7.09
CA PRO A 281 21.13 0.39 7.14
C PRO A 281 21.05 -0.35 5.80
N ALA A 282 22.13 -1.03 5.41
CA ALA A 282 22.25 -1.67 4.09
C ALA A 282 21.19 -2.76 3.86
N GLU A 283 20.70 -3.36 4.95
CA GLU A 283 19.67 -4.40 4.95
C GLU A 283 18.30 -3.85 4.51
N LEU A 284 18.02 -2.58 4.81
CA LEU A 284 16.79 -1.88 4.41
C LEU A 284 16.85 -1.34 2.98
N LYS A 285 18.06 -1.20 2.41
CA LYS A 285 18.24 -0.81 1.01
C LYS A 285 17.98 -1.96 0.03
N GLN A 286 18.04 -3.23 0.47
CA GLN A 286 17.84 -4.41 -0.38
C GLN A 286 16.36 -4.80 -0.56
N THR A 287 15.48 -4.26 0.29
CA THR A 287 14.02 -4.38 0.23
C THR A 287 13.34 -3.11 -0.34
N ALA A 288 14.16 -2.09 -0.65
CA ALA A 288 13.79 -0.84 -1.31
C ALA A 288 13.55 -1.02 -2.82
#